data_AF-D7KT85-F1
#
_entry.id   AF-D7KT85-F1
#
_cell.length_a   1.000
_cell.length_b   1.000
_cell.length_c   1.000
_cell.angle_alpha   90.00
_cell.angle_beta   90.00
_cell.angle_gamma   90.00
#
_symmetry.space_group_name_H-M   'P 1'
#
loop_
_entity.id
_entity.type
_entity.pdbx_description
1 polymer ?
#
loop_
_entity_poly.entity_id
_entity_poly.type
_entity_poly.pdbx_seq_one_letter_code
_entity_poly.pdbx_strand_id
1 'polypeptide(L)'
;MSNYPRPFSITPWFPLPQFSYRPVFDLAHLPELRRLALDSNLSSFMVFQIDYYFSDENLAKDNYLRSQMDNQGWVNIFIIAEFPRIKSMTNDIEFILRSMRSSATVEIQNHKLRKRYGWQRWIQ
;
A
#
# COMPACT_ATOMS: atom_id res chain seq x y z
N MET A 1 5.67 35.26 72.68
CA MET A 1 6.80 35.35 71.74
C MET A 1 6.94 34.00 71.05
N SER A 2 7.00 33.98 69.70
CA SER A 2 7.58 32.98 68.77
C SER A 2 7.49 31.47 69.09
N ASN A 3 7.31 30.54 68.17
CA ASN A 3 7.42 30.48 66.72
C ASN A 3 6.88 29.08 66.35
N TYR A 4 6.09 28.93 65.29
CA TYR A 4 5.73 27.61 64.77
C TYR A 4 6.90 26.98 63.98
N PRO A 5 7.28 25.72 64.22
CA PRO A 5 7.95 24.92 63.22
C PRO A 5 6.95 24.03 62.44
N ARG A 6 7.25 23.89 61.15
CA ARG A 6 6.50 23.20 60.08
C ARG A 6 6.42 21.67 60.29
N PRO A 7 5.49 20.97 59.60
CA PRO A 7 5.25 19.54 59.82
C PRO A 7 6.42 18.68 59.35
N PHE A 8 6.81 17.70 60.15
CA PHE A 8 7.81 16.72 59.76
C PHE A 8 7.22 15.73 58.75
N SER A 9 7.75 15.82 57.54
CA SER A 9 7.61 14.90 56.43
C SER A 9 8.09 13.49 56.81
N ILE A 10 7.20 12.50 56.75
CA ILE A 10 7.61 11.09 56.63
C ILE A 10 7.39 10.70 55.18
N THR A 11 8.34 11.05 54.31
CA THR A 11 8.48 10.37 53.03
C THR A 11 9.25 9.07 53.29
N PRO A 12 8.66 7.88 53.11
CA PRO A 12 9.42 6.65 53.20
C PRO A 12 10.47 6.62 52.09
N TRP A 13 11.72 6.34 52.48
CA TRP A 13 12.85 6.05 51.59
C TRP A 13 12.63 4.71 50.90
N PHE A 14 11.70 4.67 49.94
CA PHE A 14 11.77 3.66 48.89
C PHE A 14 12.63 4.23 47.78
N PRO A 15 13.68 3.53 47.30
CA PRO A 15 14.25 3.89 46.03
C PRO A 15 13.12 3.76 45.03
N LEU A 16 12.76 4.87 44.36
CA LEU A 16 11.91 4.79 43.19
C LEU A 16 12.52 3.68 42.32
N PRO A 17 11.77 2.62 41.96
CA PRO A 17 12.26 1.72 40.94
C PRO A 17 12.68 2.62 39.80
N GLN A 18 13.94 2.49 39.39
CA GLN A 18 14.44 3.08 38.15
C GLN A 18 13.70 2.32 37.04
N PHE A 19 12.39 2.52 36.95
CA PHE A 19 11.66 2.38 35.71
C PHE A 19 12.44 3.31 34.80
N SER A 20 13.36 2.70 34.04
CA SER A 20 13.69 3.23 32.75
C SER A 20 12.33 3.43 32.10
N TYR A 21 11.84 4.67 32.12
CA TYR A 21 10.79 5.13 31.24
C TYR A 21 11.40 5.07 29.84
N ARG A 22 11.62 3.85 29.35
CA ARG A 22 11.51 3.59 27.93
C ARG A 22 10.01 3.72 27.69
N PRO A 23 9.54 4.77 27.00
CA PRO A 23 8.14 4.79 26.61
C PRO A 23 7.88 3.48 25.89
N VAL A 24 6.94 2.69 26.42
CA VAL A 24 6.51 1.40 25.83
C VAL A 24 6.00 1.58 24.40
N PHE A 25 5.78 2.82 23.98
CA PHE A 25 5.44 3.24 22.63
C PHE A 25 6.60 3.96 21.95
N ASP A 26 7.73 3.28 21.76
CA ASP A 26 8.56 3.63 20.61
C ASP A 26 7.88 3.04 19.35
N LEU A 27 6.88 3.76 18.86
CA LEU A 27 6.06 3.40 17.70
C LEU A 27 6.90 3.20 16.43
N ALA A 28 8.17 3.60 16.42
CA ALA A 28 9.08 3.40 15.31
C ALA A 28 9.62 1.96 15.21
N HIS A 29 9.36 1.09 16.21
CA HIS A 29 9.99 -0.24 16.30
C HIS A 29 9.11 -1.42 15.92
N LEU A 30 7.80 -1.23 15.67
CA LEU A 30 6.91 -2.31 15.26
C LEU A 30 7.14 -2.65 13.77
N PRO A 31 7.75 -3.81 13.43
CA PRO A 31 8.06 -4.15 12.04
C PRO A 31 6.79 -4.21 11.17
N GLU A 32 5.66 -4.58 11.79
CA GLU A 32 4.38 -4.73 11.12
C GLU A 32 3.80 -3.40 10.61
N LEU A 33 3.83 -2.35 11.43
CA LEU A 33 3.32 -1.04 11.00
C LEU A 33 4.16 -0.44 9.87
N ARG A 34 5.48 -0.65 9.92
CA ARG A 34 6.38 -0.26 8.84
C ARG A 34 6.10 -1.04 7.56
N ARG A 35 5.83 -2.34 7.66
CA ARG A 35 5.43 -3.17 6.50
C ARG A 35 4.12 -2.70 5.90
N LEU A 36 3.09 -2.48 6.72
CA LEU A 36 1.79 -1.98 6.24
C LEU A 36 1.89 -0.60 5.58
N ALA A 37 2.68 0.32 6.14
CA ALA A 37 2.92 1.63 5.53
C ALA A 37 3.69 1.51 4.20
N LEU A 38 4.68 0.62 4.12
CA LEU A 38 5.40 0.34 2.88
C LEU A 38 4.46 -0.27 1.83
N ASP A 39 3.64 -1.26 2.20
CA ASP A 39 2.66 -1.90 1.33
C ASP A 39 1.61 -0.88 0.84
N SER A 40 1.18 0.05 1.69
CA SER A 40 0.27 1.14 1.31
C SER A 40 0.89 2.09 0.28
N ASN A 41 2.17 2.44 0.44
CA ASN A 41 2.88 3.27 -0.54
C ASN A 41 3.10 2.50 -1.85
N LEU A 42 3.55 1.25 -1.78
CA LEU A 42 3.78 0.38 -2.94
C LEU A 42 2.50 0.13 -3.74
N SER A 43 1.39 -0.18 -3.05
CA SER A 43 0.08 -0.36 -3.69
C SER A 43 -0.38 0.92 -4.39
N SER A 44 -0.18 2.09 -3.79
CA SER A 44 -0.52 3.38 -4.43
C SER A 44 0.28 3.62 -5.73
N PHE A 45 1.59 3.38 -5.71
CA PHE A 45 2.43 3.48 -6.90
C PHE A 45 2.04 2.46 -7.97
N MET A 46 1.71 1.25 -7.56
CA MET A 46 1.27 0.18 -8.47
C MET A 46 -0.06 0.50 -9.14
N VAL A 47 -1.05 0.99 -8.37
CA VAL A 47 -2.34 1.45 -8.90
C VAL A 47 -2.11 2.55 -9.93
N PHE A 48 -1.31 3.57 -9.59
CA PHE A 48 -0.97 4.63 -10.53
C PHE A 48 -0.33 4.10 -11.82
N GLN A 49 0.59 3.13 -11.68
CA GLN A 49 1.30 2.57 -12.83
C GLN A 49 0.40 1.72 -13.73
N ILE A 50 -0.49 0.91 -13.17
CA ILE A 50 -1.45 0.10 -13.92
C ILE A 50 -2.53 1.01 -14.55
N ASP A 51 -3.03 2.00 -13.82
CA ASP A 51 -3.97 2.99 -14.35
C ASP A 51 -3.40 3.72 -15.56
N TYR A 52 -2.11 4.07 -15.52
CA TYR A 52 -1.41 4.64 -16.67
C TYR A 52 -1.37 3.68 -17.86
N TYR A 53 -1.07 2.39 -17.64
CA TYR A 53 -1.05 1.41 -18.73
C TYR A 53 -2.41 1.29 -19.45
N PHE A 54 -3.51 1.39 -18.69
CA PHE A 54 -4.87 1.36 -19.23
C PHE A 54 -5.44 2.75 -19.57
N SER A 55 -4.64 3.83 -19.51
CA SER A 55 -5.07 5.17 -19.93
C SER A 55 -5.28 5.21 -21.45
N ASP A 56 -6.13 6.12 -21.93
CA ASP A 56 -6.38 6.26 -23.37
C ASP A 56 -5.10 6.68 -24.11
N GLU A 57 -4.27 7.52 -23.50
CA GLU A 57 -2.99 7.95 -24.07
C GLU A 57 -2.00 6.79 -24.22
N ASN A 58 -1.98 5.84 -23.27
CA ASN A 58 -1.13 4.67 -23.39
C ASN A 58 -1.70 3.67 -24.40
N LEU A 59 -2.98 3.34 -24.32
CA LEU A 59 -3.61 2.38 -25.23
C LEU A 59 -3.57 2.85 -26.69
N ALA A 60 -3.58 4.16 -26.95
CA ALA A 60 -3.42 4.70 -28.30
C ALA A 60 -2.11 4.28 -28.99
N LYS A 61 -1.03 4.08 -28.22
CA LYS A 61 0.33 3.80 -28.72
C LYS A 61 0.82 2.38 -28.39
N ASP A 62 0.26 1.76 -27.36
CA ASP A 62 0.74 0.48 -26.83
C ASP A 62 0.06 -0.70 -27.53
N ASN A 63 0.61 -1.05 -28.71
CA ASN A 63 0.14 -2.19 -29.50
C ASN A 63 0.35 -3.52 -28.75
N TYR A 64 1.35 -3.62 -27.89
CA TYR A 64 1.61 -4.84 -27.14
C TYR A 64 0.49 -5.08 -26.14
N LEU A 65 0.16 -4.12 -25.28
CA LEU A 65 -0.95 -4.28 -24.33
C LEU A 65 -2.28 -4.57 -25.04
N ARG A 66 -2.55 -3.90 -26.17
CA ARG A 66 -3.75 -4.17 -26.98
C ARG A 66 -3.77 -5.58 -27.56
N SER A 67 -2.62 -6.10 -28.02
CA SER A 67 -2.52 -7.48 -28.53
C SER A 67 -2.80 -8.55 -27.46
N GLN A 68 -2.71 -8.19 -26.18
CA GLN A 68 -2.97 -9.08 -25.05
C GLN A 68 -4.42 -9.00 -24.56
N MET A 69 -5.25 -8.12 -25.14
CA MET A 69 -6.66 -8.02 -24.84
C MET A 69 -7.44 -9.11 -25.59
N ASP A 70 -8.33 -9.80 -24.88
CA ASP A 70 -9.31 -10.67 -25.52
C ASP A 70 -10.47 -9.87 -26.16
N ASN A 71 -11.41 -10.57 -26.80
CA ASN A 71 -12.59 -9.99 -27.46
C ASN A 71 -13.46 -9.13 -26.52
N GLN A 72 -13.27 -9.26 -25.21
CA GLN A 72 -13.97 -8.49 -24.20
C GLN A 72 -13.06 -7.46 -23.53
N GLY A 73 -11.84 -7.23 -24.01
CA GLY A 73 -10.90 -6.25 -23.48
C GLY A 73 -10.10 -6.72 -22.25
N TRP A 74 -10.20 -8.00 -21.86
CA TRP A 74 -9.49 -8.49 -20.69
C TRP A 74 -8.06 -8.89 -21.00
N VAL A 75 -7.17 -8.58 -20.06
CA VAL A 75 -5.76 -8.94 -20.07
C VAL A 75 -5.46 -9.81 -18.86
N ASN A 76 -4.70 -10.87 -19.06
CA ASN A 76 -4.30 -11.78 -17.99
C ASN A 76 -3.34 -11.08 -17.00
N ILE A 77 -3.61 -11.20 -15.70
CA ILE A 77 -2.77 -10.61 -14.65
C ILE A 77 -1.31 -11.10 -14.72
N PHE A 78 -1.08 -12.34 -15.15
CA PHE A 78 0.27 -12.88 -15.31
C PHE A 78 1.07 -12.10 -16.37
N ILE A 79 0.42 -11.55 -17.40
CA ILE A 79 1.07 -10.69 -18.39
C ILE A 79 1.42 -9.33 -17.78
N ILE A 80 0.50 -8.75 -17.00
CA ILE A 80 0.73 -7.46 -16.32
C ILE A 80 1.84 -7.57 -15.27
N ALA A 81 1.93 -8.70 -14.56
CA ALA A 81 3.00 -8.97 -13.59
C ALA A 81 4.40 -9.02 -14.23
N GLU A 82 4.49 -9.38 -15.51
CA GLU A 82 5.74 -9.39 -16.26
C GLU A 82 6.16 -8.01 -16.77
N PHE A 83 5.32 -6.97 -16.64
CA PHE A 83 5.67 -5.63 -17.09
C PHE A 83 6.83 -5.10 -16.23
N PRO A 84 7.89 -4.53 -16.83
CA PRO A 84 9.13 -4.23 -16.10
C PRO A 84 8.93 -3.41 -14.81
N ARG A 85 8.01 -2.44 -14.83
CA ARG A 85 7.72 -1.62 -13.65
C ARG A 85 6.96 -2.38 -12.58
N ILE A 86 5.97 -3.19 -12.96
CA ILE A 86 5.19 -4.00 -11.99
C ILE A 86 6.09 -5.09 -11.39
N LYS A 87 6.84 -5.79 -12.24
CA LYS A 87 7.81 -6.82 -11.85
C LYS A 87 8.87 -6.31 -10.87
N SER A 88 9.30 -5.05 -11.04
CA SER A 88 10.24 -4.40 -10.11
C SER A 88 9.64 -4.07 -8.75
N MET A 89 8.32 -3.94 -8.66
CA MET A 89 7.59 -3.64 -7.43
C MET A 89 7.20 -4.90 -6.67
N THR A 90 6.73 -5.94 -7.37
CA THR A 90 6.28 -7.20 -6.77
C THR A 90 6.22 -8.34 -7.78
N ASN A 91 6.24 -9.59 -7.28
CA ASN A 91 5.87 -10.79 -8.04
C ASN A 91 4.63 -11.48 -7.43
N ASP A 92 4.00 -10.88 -6.41
CA ASP A 92 2.82 -11.42 -5.74
C ASP A 92 1.54 -11.02 -6.49
N ILE A 93 0.96 -11.99 -7.20
CA ILE A 93 -0.28 -11.80 -7.99
C ILE A 93 -1.47 -11.41 -7.10
N GLU A 94 -1.59 -12.00 -5.91
CA GLU A 94 -2.69 -11.68 -4.98
C GLU A 94 -2.56 -10.26 -4.44
N PHE A 95 -1.32 -9.79 -4.22
CA PHE A 95 -1.09 -8.40 -3.87
C PHE A 95 -1.46 -7.43 -4.99
N ILE A 96 -1.15 -7.76 -6.25
CA ILE A 96 -1.57 -6.94 -7.39
C ILE A 96 -3.10 -6.88 -7.47
N LEU A 97 -3.78 -8.03 -7.42
CA LEU A 97 -5.24 -8.11 -7.48
C LEU A 97 -5.91 -7.34 -6.32
N ARG A 98 -5.43 -7.50 -5.08
CA ARG A 98 -5.94 -6.74 -3.94
C ARG A 98 -5.74 -5.24 -4.11
N SER A 99 -4.56 -4.83 -4.58
CA SER A 99 -4.25 -3.41 -4.81
C SER A 99 -5.16 -2.82 -5.88
N MET A 100 -5.44 -3.56 -6.97
CA MET A 100 -6.30 -3.06 -8.05
C MET A 100 -7.77 -2.88 -7.66
N ARG A 101 -8.21 -3.39 -6.50
CA ARG A 101 -9.60 -3.18 -6.02
C ARG A 101 -9.90 -1.71 -5.73
N SER A 102 -8.90 -0.89 -5.45
CA SER A 102 -9.06 0.55 -5.22
C SER A 102 -8.96 1.38 -6.50
N SER A 103 -8.60 0.78 -7.64
CA SER A 103 -8.51 1.50 -8.92
C SER A 103 -9.89 1.90 -9.44
N ALA A 104 -10.01 3.15 -9.89
CA ALA A 104 -11.16 3.65 -10.61
C ALA A 104 -11.10 3.32 -12.12
N THR A 105 -9.89 3.12 -12.65
CA THR A 105 -9.62 2.99 -14.09
C THR A 105 -9.84 1.57 -14.59
N VAL A 106 -9.48 0.57 -13.78
CA VAL A 106 -9.58 -0.84 -14.14
C VAL A 106 -10.65 -1.56 -13.31
N GLU A 107 -11.11 -2.68 -13.85
CA GLU A 107 -11.94 -3.66 -13.16
C GLU A 107 -11.29 -5.03 -13.20
N ILE A 108 -11.68 -5.87 -12.25
CA ILE A 108 -11.07 -7.18 -12.01
C ILE A 108 -12.15 -8.25 -12.21
N GLN A 109 -11.80 -9.30 -12.96
CA GLN A 109 -12.58 -10.52 -13.02
C GLN A 109 -11.64 -11.73 -12.95
N ASN A 110 -11.76 -12.52 -11.89
CA ASN A 110 -10.86 -13.63 -11.60
C ASN A 110 -9.39 -13.16 -11.60
N HIS A 111 -8.59 -13.67 -12.53
CA HIS A 111 -7.18 -13.32 -12.73
C HIS A 111 -6.98 -12.42 -13.96
N LYS A 112 -7.96 -11.59 -14.29
CA LYS A 112 -7.90 -10.68 -15.44
C LYS A 112 -8.20 -9.24 -15.04
N LEU A 113 -7.56 -8.32 -15.74
CA LEU A 113 -7.78 -6.88 -15.65
C LEU A 113 -8.32 -6.35 -16.96
N ARG A 114 -9.22 -5.38 -16.88
CA ARG A 114 -9.74 -4.66 -18.05
C ARG A 114 -9.96 -3.19 -17.70
N LYS A 115 -9.83 -2.31 -18.69
CA LYS A 115 -10.27 -0.92 -18.55
C LYS A 115 -11.78 -0.84 -18.31
N ARG A 116 -12.21 -0.16 -17.25
CA ARG A 116 -13.61 -0.09 -16.82
C ARG A 116 -14.54 0.49 -17.90
N TYR A 117 -14.09 1.50 -18.63
CA TYR A 117 -14.88 2.19 -19.65
C TYR A 117 -14.11 2.36 -20.95
N GLY A 118 -14.80 2.28 -22.10
CA GLY A 118 -14.21 2.55 -23.41
C GLY A 118 -13.22 1.48 -23.92
N TRP A 119 -13.18 0.30 -23.29
CA TRP A 119 -12.33 -0.82 -23.70
C TRP A 119 -12.63 -1.31 -25.13
N GLN A 120 -13.87 -1.14 -25.61
CA GLN A 120 -14.31 -1.56 -26.95
C GLN A 120 -13.53 -0.89 -28.08
N ARG A 121 -12.89 0.25 -27.82
CA ARG A 121 -12.09 0.99 -28.81
C ARG A 121 -10.71 0.37 -29.04
N TRP A 122 -10.29 -0.52 -28.15
CA TRP A 122 -8.90 -1.00 -28.05
C TRP A 122 -8.73 -2.45 -28.44
N ILE A 123 -9.81 -3.23 -28.42
CA ILE A 123 -9.88 -4.58 -28.99
C ILE A 123 -9.67 -4.54 -30.51
N GLN A 124 -9.08 -5.60 -31.07
CA GLN A 124 -8.76 -5.75 -32.49
C GLN A 124 -9.56 -6.87 -33.12
#